data_AF-A0A382QP66-F1
#
_entry.id   AF-A0A382QP66-F1
#
_cell.length_a   1.000
_cell.length_b   1.000
_cell.length_c   1.000
_cell.angle_alpha   90.00
_cell.angle_beta   90.00
_cell.angle_gamma   90.00
#
_symmetry.space_group_name_H-M   'P 1'
#
loop_
_entity.id
_entity.type
_entity.pdbx_description
1 polymer ?
#
loop_
_entity_poly.entity_id
_entity_poly.type
_entity_poly.pdbx_seq_one_letter_code
_entity_poly.pdbx_strand_id
1 'polypeptide(L)'
;MISDFFEIFLLSIIQGVSEFLPVSSAAHLILASNIYEFKNQSLLIDISLHLGSLLAILFYFKDDIFNFNRNKNLFYKIIIG
;
A
#
# COMPACT_ATOMS: atom_id res chain seq x y z
N MET A 1 19.56 -10.01 9.38
CA MET A 1 19.12 -8.89 10.25
C MET A 1 19.26 -7.54 9.55
N ILE A 2 20.46 -7.02 9.28
CA ILE A 2 20.62 -5.73 8.57
C ILE A 2 20.13 -5.81 7.12
N SER A 3 20.35 -6.95 6.45
CA SER A 3 19.76 -7.28 5.15
C SER A 3 18.24 -7.15 5.18
N ASP A 4 17.60 -7.78 6.17
CA ASP A 4 16.14 -7.87 6.26
C ASP A 4 15.48 -6.49 6.44
N PHE A 5 16.11 -5.60 7.22
CA PHE A 5 15.64 -4.21 7.35
C PHE A 5 15.77 -3.43 6.04
N PHE A 6 16.86 -3.63 5.30
CA PHE A 6 17.05 -2.98 4.00
C PHE A 6 16.03 -3.49 2.97
N GLU A 7 15.80 -4.80 2.91
CA GLU A 7 14.78 -5.42 2.06
C GLU A 7 13.39 -4.83 2.34
N ILE A 8 12.97 -4.86 3.61
CA ILE A 8 11.67 -4.33 4.03
C ILE A 8 11.56 -2.84 3.73
N PHE A 9 12.60 -2.06 3.99
CA PHE A 9 12.62 -0.63 3.72
C PHE A 9 12.44 -0.33 2.22
N LEU A 10 13.17 -1.03 1.35
CA LEU A 10 13.06 -0.84 -0.09
C LEU A 10 11.68 -1.25 -0.62
N LEU A 11 11.16 -2.41 -0.20
CA LEU A 11 9.82 -2.89 -0.57
C LEU A 11 8.73 -1.92 -0.08
N SER A 12 8.90 -1.33 1.10
CA SER A 12 7.98 -0.32 1.65
C SER A 12 7.93 0.96 0.80
N ILE A 13 9.09 1.42 0.32
CA ILE A 13 9.15 2.58 -0.60
C ILE A 13 8.47 2.23 -1.93
N ILE A 14 8.77 1.06 -2.50
CA ILE A 14 8.20 0.63 -3.77
C ILE A 14 6.69 0.52 -3.67
N GLN A 15 6.16 -0.16 -2.64
CA GLN A 15 4.73 -0.24 -2.39
C GLN A 15 4.11 1.15 -2.21
N GLY A 16 4.69 1.97 -1.33
CA GLY A 16 4.14 3.29 -1.01
C GLY A 16 4.06 4.21 -2.22
N VAL A 17 4.97 4.10 -3.19
CA VAL A 17 4.92 4.89 -4.43
C VAL A 17 4.00 4.25 -5.47
N SER A 18 4.13 2.94 -5.70
CA SER A 18 3.45 2.25 -6.80
C SER A 18 1.96 1.97 -6.54
N GLU A 19 1.52 1.87 -5.28
CA GLU A 19 0.12 1.59 -4.95
C GLU A 19 -0.83 2.71 -5.39
N PHE A 20 -0.36 3.97 -5.35
CA PHE A 20 -1.16 5.12 -5.75
C PHE A 20 -1.06 5.43 -7.25
N LEU A 21 -0.23 4.68 -7.97
CA LEU A 21 -0.03 4.81 -9.40
C LEU A 21 -0.74 3.64 -10.13
N PRO A 22 -1.35 3.87 -11.30
CA PRO A 22 -2.01 2.81 -12.07
C PRO A 22 -0.98 1.96 -12.85
N VAL A 23 -0.01 1.38 -12.13
CA VAL A 23 1.17 0.69 -12.71
C VAL A 23 1.39 -0.73 -12.17
N SER A 24 0.46 -1.27 -11.36
CA SER A 24 0.57 -2.55 -10.65
C SER A 24 1.73 -2.60 -9.63
N SER A 25 1.41 -2.36 -8.36
CA SER A 25 2.36 -2.43 -7.24
C SER A 25 2.95 -3.85 -7.06
N ALA A 26 2.11 -4.88 -7.16
CA ALA A 26 2.54 -6.28 -7.06
C ALA A 26 3.65 -6.65 -8.06
N ALA A 27 3.54 -6.20 -9.32
CA ALA A 27 4.56 -6.45 -10.34
C ALA A 27 5.91 -5.81 -9.96
N HIS A 28 5.89 -4.59 -9.41
CA HIS A 28 7.10 -3.90 -8.98
C HIS A 28 7.74 -4.55 -7.76
N LEU A 29 6.95 -5.03 -6.79
CA LEU A 29 7.47 -5.78 -5.64
C LEU A 29 8.15 -7.09 -6.05
N ILE A 30 7.51 -7.87 -6.92
CA ILE A 30 8.07 -9.13 -7.45
C ILE A 30 9.35 -8.85 -8.25
N LEU A 31 9.34 -7.82 -9.09
CA LEU A 31 10.49 -7.47 -9.92
C LEU A 31 11.69 -7.02 -9.07
N ALA A 32 11.47 -6.18 -8.07
CA ALA A 32 12.53 -5.76 -7.15
C ALA A 32 13.08 -6.95 -6.34
N SER A 33 12.19 -7.80 -5.81
CA SER A 33 12.58 -9.00 -5.07
C SER A 33 13.43 -9.96 -5.91
N ASN A 34 13.07 -10.17 -7.18
CA ASN A 34 13.83 -11.01 -8.10
C ASN A 34 15.20 -10.40 -8.47
N ILE A 35 15.27 -9.09 -8.69
CA ILE A 35 16.53 -8.40 -9.06
C ILE A 35 17.53 -8.42 -7.91
N TYR A 36 17.06 -8.23 -6.67
CA TYR A 36 17.91 -8.17 -5.50
C TYR A 36 17.97 -9.49 -4.72
N GLU A 37 17.36 -10.57 -5.24
CA GLU A 37 17.29 -11.90 -4.65
C GLU A 37 16.81 -11.90 -3.18
N PHE A 38 15.79 -11.09 -2.88
CA PHE A 38 15.27 -10.95 -1.53
C PHE A 38 14.66 -12.26 -1.03
N LYS A 39 15.06 -12.67 0.17
CA LYS A 39 14.58 -13.92 0.79
C LYS A 39 13.35 -13.71 1.66
N ASN A 40 13.06 -12.47 2.04
CA ASN A 40 11.96 -12.16 2.96
C ASN A 40 10.64 -11.84 2.26
N GLN A 41 10.50 -12.00 0.95
CA GLN A 41 9.22 -11.77 0.29
C GLN A 41 8.23 -12.88 0.66
N SER A 42 7.40 -12.61 1.66
CA SER A 42 6.38 -13.51 2.20
C SER A 42 5.01 -12.86 2.07
N LEU A 43 3.96 -13.68 2.02
CA LEU A 43 2.58 -13.21 2.00
C LEU A 43 2.27 -12.24 3.16
N LEU A 44 2.87 -12.48 4.34
CA LEU A 44 2.71 -11.60 5.49
C LEU A 44 3.29 -10.21 5.25
N ILE A 45 4.43 -10.12 4.57
CA ILE A 45 5.05 -8.84 4.21
C ILE A 45 4.21 -8.13 3.15
N ASP A 46 3.76 -8.83 2.10
CA ASP A 46 2.91 -8.25 1.07
C ASP A 46 1.60 -7.68 1.67
N ILE A 47 0.95 -8.43 2.57
CA ILE A 47 -0.24 -7.95 3.28
C ILE A 47 0.09 -6.73 4.15
N SER A 48 1.19 -6.77 4.89
CA SER A 48 1.60 -5.66 5.76
C SER A 48 1.89 -4.38 4.96
N LEU A 49 2.51 -4.52 3.79
CA LEU A 49 2.77 -3.44 2.84
C LEU A 49 1.47 -2.79 2.34
N HIS A 50 0.48 -3.60 1.93
CA HIS A 50 -0.84 -3.11 1.52
C HIS A 50 -1.64 -2.50 2.68
N LEU A 51 -1.49 -3.03 3.90
CA LEU A 51 -2.08 -2.41 5.10
C LEU A 51 -1.47 -1.04 5.36
N GLY A 52 -0.15 -0.89 5.15
CA GLY A 52 0.52 0.40 5.26
C GLY A 52 -0.03 1.45 4.28
N SER A 53 -0.23 1.09 3.01
CA SER A 53 -0.81 2.01 2.03
C SER A 53 -2.28 2.32 2.30
N LEU A 54 -3.06 1.34 2.77
CA LEU A 54 -4.44 1.56 3.21
C LEU A 54 -4.49 2.56 4.38
N LEU A 55 -3.64 2.39 5.39
CA LEU A 55 -3.54 3.33 6.51
C LEU A 55 -3.14 4.73 6.07
N ALA A 56 -2.26 4.85 5.08
CA ALA A 56 -1.88 6.15 4.51
C ALA A 56 -3.09 6.86 3.86
N ILE A 57 -3.93 6.13 3.10
CA ILE A 57 -5.17 6.67 2.52
C ILE A 57 -6.15 7.06 3.63
N LEU A 58 -6.39 6.19 4.60
CA LEU A 58 -7.32 6.47 5.71
C LEU A 58 -6.89 7.70 6.50
N PHE A 59 -5.58 7.87 6.70
CA PHE A 59 -5.04 9.04 7.38
C PHE A 59 -5.15 10.31 6.52
N TYR A 60 -4.84 10.23 5.23
CA TYR A 60 -4.92 11.37 4.32
C TYR A 60 -6.36 11.87 4.15
N PHE A 61 -7.31 10.95 3.94
CA PHE A 61 -8.73 11.26 3.78
C PHE A 61 -9.52 11.23 5.09
N LYS A 62 -8.87 11.26 6.26
CA LYS A 62 -9.57 11.15 7.56
C LYS A 62 -10.71 12.16 7.70
N ASP A 63 -10.50 13.41 7.29
CA ASP A 63 -11.49 14.45 7.45
C ASP A 63 -12.67 14.26 6.49
N ASP A 64 -12.44 13.73 5.29
CA ASP A 64 -13.51 13.39 4.33
C ASP A 64 -14.30 12.16 4.77
N ILE A 65 -13.61 11.19 5.39
CA ILE A 65 -14.21 9.97 5.96
C ILE A 65 -15.06 10.32 7.19
N PHE A 66 -14.56 11.16 8.10
CA PHE A 66 -15.27 11.55 9.33
C PHE A 66 -16.33 12.64 9.10
N ASN A 67 -16.12 13.58 8.16
CA ASN A 67 -17.11 14.64 7.82
C ASN A 67 -18.12 14.18 6.76
N PHE A 68 -18.73 13.04 7.05
CA PHE A 68 -19.70 12.33 6.24
C PHE A 68 -20.92 13.15 5.79
N ASN A 69 -21.29 14.16 6.58
CA ASN A 69 -22.51 14.94 6.38
C ASN A 69 -22.50 15.82 5.13
N ARG A 70 -21.33 16.09 4.51
CA ARG A 70 -21.27 16.98 3.34
C ARG A 70 -21.59 16.29 2.01
N ASN A 71 -21.48 14.96 1.89
CA ASN A 71 -21.59 14.31 0.58
C ASN A 71 -22.11 12.86 0.63
N LYS A 72 -23.40 12.67 0.94
CA LYS A 72 -24.05 11.34 0.97
C LYS A 72 -23.87 10.54 -0.33
N ASN A 73 -23.75 11.21 -1.48
CA ASN A 73 -23.50 10.57 -2.77
C ASN A 73 -22.10 9.92 -2.86
N LEU A 74 -21.10 10.48 -2.16
CA LEU A 74 -19.76 9.89 -2.10
C LEU A 74 -19.79 8.57 -1.32
N PHE A 75 -20.54 8.52 -0.22
CA PHE A 75 -20.69 7.30 0.57
C PHE A 75 -21.36 6.16 -0.21
N TYR A 76 -22.46 6.45 -0.92
CA TYR A 76 -23.10 5.44 -1.75
C TYR A 76 -22.14 4.90 -2.80
N LYS A 77 -21.28 5.73 -3.38
CA LYS A 77 -20.25 5.29 -4.33
C LYS A 77 -19.12 4.49 -3.69
N ILE A 78 -18.80 4.71 -2.42
CA ILE A 78 -17.80 3.91 -1.69
C ILE A 78 -18.36 2.54 -1.29
N ILE A 79 -19.65 2.44 -0.95
CA ILE A 79 -20.31 1.15 -0.63
C ILE A 79 -20.65 0.34 -1.88
N ILE A 80 -21.07 1.02 -2.96
CA ILE A 80 -21.52 0.36 -4.20
C ILE A 80 -20.37 0.16 -5.19
N GLY A 81 -19.31 0.99 -5.12
CA GLY A 81 -18.08 0.77 -5.89
C GLY A 81 -17.49 -0.60 -5.60
#